data_AF-A0A2N6C6C8-F1
#
_entry.id   AF-A0A2N6C6C8-F1
#
_cell.length_a   1.000
_cell.length_b   1.000
_cell.length_c   1.000
_cell.angle_alpha   90.00
_cell.angle_beta   90.00
_cell.angle_gamma   90.00
#
_symmetry.space_group_name_H-M   'P 1'
#
loop_
_entity.id
_entity.type
_entity.pdbx_description
1 polymer ?
#
loop_
_entity_poly.entity_id
_entity_poly.type
_entity_poly.pdbx_seq_one_letter_code
_entity_poly.pdbx_strand_id
1 'polypeptide(L)' 'MHCSFDKDQGQGNGLTELRLKIDADLYRAFQRCSWIIIHETGRNQLDVMQEMVEDFLRKHGC' A
#
# COMPACT_ATOMS: atom_id res chain seq x y z
N MET A 1 10.16 15.99 18.16
CA MET A 1 9.35 15.67 16.96
C MET A 1 8.43 14.52 17.31
N HIS A 2 7.19 14.85 17.66
CA HIS A 2 6.14 13.88 17.97
C HIS A 2 5.36 13.68 16.67
N CYS A 3 5.63 12.60 15.95
CA CYS A 3 4.77 12.20 14.84
C CYS A 3 3.73 11.25 15.44
N SER A 4 2.58 11.82 15.82
CA SER A 4 1.36 11.06 16.08
C SER A 4 0.99 10.32 14.80
N PHE A 5 1.06 8.99 14.83
CA PHE A 5 0.35 8.14 13.88
C PHE A 5 -1.10 8.09 14.35
N ASP A 6 -1.85 9.14 14.03
CA ASP A 6 -3.28 9.22 14.30
C ASP A 6 -4.04 8.22 13.43
N LYS A 7 -4.91 7.47 14.12
CA LYS A 7 -5.88 6.48 13.66
C LYS A 7 -6.47 6.74 12.27
N ASP A 8 -6.59 5.67 11.47
CA ASP A 8 -7.71 5.54 10.54
C ASP A 8 -8.62 4.39 11.00
N GLN A 9 -9.85 4.76 11.35
CA GLN A 9 -10.87 3.84 11.82
C GLN A 9 -11.54 3.20 10.60
N GLY A 10 -11.59 1.88 10.57
CA GLY A 10 -12.38 1.13 9.62
C GLY A 10 -13.85 1.54 9.66
N GLN A 11 -14.29 2.27 8.63
CA GLN A 11 -15.69 2.51 8.33
C GLN A 11 -15.90 2.32 6.81
N GLY A 12 -16.52 1.20 6.42
CA GLY A 12 -17.39 1.16 5.24
C GLY A 12 -17.11 0.18 4.08
N ASN A 13 -15.90 -0.37 3.88
CA ASN A 13 -15.58 -1.07 2.61
C ASN A 13 -15.00 -2.51 2.73
N GLY A 14 -14.97 -3.12 3.92
CA GLY A 14 -14.46 -4.50 4.08
C GLY A 14 -12.93 -4.66 3.92
N LEU A 15 -12.19 -3.56 3.81
CA LEU A 15 -10.73 -3.56 3.71
C LEU A 15 -10.08 -3.67 5.11
N THR A 16 -8.92 -4.33 5.19
CA THR A 16 -8.14 -4.49 6.43
C THR A 16 -6.77 -3.81 6.29
N GLU A 17 -6.30 -3.14 7.34
CA GLU A 17 -4.98 -2.49 7.35
C GLU A 17 -3.84 -3.52 7.44
N LEU A 18 -2.85 -3.40 6.56
CA LEU A 18 -1.61 -4.19 6.59
C LEU A 18 -0.43 -3.28 6.94
N ARG A 19 0.24 -3.53 8.07
CA ARG A 19 1.43 -2.79 8.51
C ARG A 19 2.70 -3.62 8.30
N LEU A 20 3.66 -3.08 7.54
CA LEU A 20 4.94 -3.71 7.26
C LEU A 20 6.09 -2.88 7.85
N LYS A 21 7.13 -3.55 8.36
CA LYS A 21 8.42 -2.93 8.68
C LYS A 21 9.40 -3.28 7.56
N ILE A 22 9.88 -2.27 6.85
CA ILE A 22 10.81 -2.39 5.71
C ILE A 22 11.89 -1.32 5.80
N ASP A 23 12.98 -1.49 5.06
CA ASP A 23 14.05 -0.50 4.97
C ASP A 23 13.56 0.83 4.40
N ALA A 24 14.15 1.94 4.86
CA ALA A 24 13.75 3.29 4.46
C ALA A 24 13.84 3.53 2.95
N ASP A 25 14.83 2.94 2.28
CA ASP A 25 14.99 3.08 0.84
C ASP A 25 13.93 2.27 0.07
N LEU A 26 13.54 1.09 0.59
CA LEU A 26 12.41 0.33 0.04
C LEU A 26 11.09 1.08 0.22
N TYR A 27 10.90 1.72 1.36
CA TYR A 27 9.73 2.59 1.58
C TYR A 27 9.65 3.72 0.56
N ARG A 28 10.76 4.43 0.33
CA ARG A 28 10.82 5.52 -0.68
C ARG A 28 10.57 5.00 -2.09
N ALA A 29 11.16 3.86 -2.45
CA ALA A 29 10.96 3.23 -3.75
C ALA A 29 9.49 2.82 -3.93
N PHE A 30 8.89 2.18 -2.93
CA PHE A 30 7.48 1.78 -2.94
C PHE A 30 6.54 2.97 -3.13
N GLN A 31 6.75 4.06 -2.37
CA GLN A 31 5.94 5.28 -2.50
C GLN A 31 6.03 5.88 -3.91
N ARG A 32 7.25 6.00 -4.45
CA ARG A 32 7.48 6.53 -5.80
C ARG A 32 6.82 5.66 -6.88
N CYS A 33 7.05 4.35 -6.84
CA CYS A 33 6.52 3.43 -7.85
C CYS A 33 4.99 3.39 -7.80
N SER A 34 4.40 3.30 -6.61
CA SER A 34 2.95 3.32 -6.44
C SER A 34 2.35 4.61 -7.01
N TRP A 35 2.99 5.76 -6.74
CA TRP A 35 2.53 7.05 -7.23
C TRP A 35 2.57 7.16 -8.75
N ILE A 36 3.64 6.66 -9.39
CA ILE A 36 3.75 6.62 -10.85
C ILE A 36 2.62 5.77 -11.44
N ILE A 37 2.38 4.57 -10.90
CA ILE A 37 1.32 3.67 -11.40
C ILE A 37 -0.05 4.35 -11.30
N ILE A 38 -0.37 4.93 -10.15
CA ILE A 38 -1.63 5.64 -9.91
C ILE A 38 -1.82 6.76 -10.94
N HIS A 39 -0.79 7.58 -11.18
CA HIS A 39 -0.89 8.71 -12.10
C HIS A 39 -0.97 8.29 -13.57
N GLU A 40 -0.19 7.30 -14.00
CA GLU A 40 -0.17 6.87 -15.40
C GLU A 40 -1.43 6.09 -15.79
N THR A 41 -2.00 5.33 -14.85
CA THR A 41 -3.17 4.48 -15.12
C THR A 41 -4.50 5.12 -14.72
N GLY A 42 -4.46 6.22 -13.95
CA GLY A 42 -5.65 6.86 -13.37
C GLY A 42 -6.37 6.02 -12.32
N ARG A 43 -5.71 4.98 -11.79
CA ARG A 43 -6.29 4.02 -10.84
C ARG A 43 -6.30 4.54 -9.41
N ASN A 44 -7.18 4.00 -8.59
CA ASN A 44 -7.21 4.29 -7.16
C ASN A 44 -5.99 3.66 -6.46
N GLN A 45 -5.43 4.38 -5.47
CA GLN A 45 -4.34 3.91 -4.63
C GLN A 45 -4.64 2.56 -3.96
N LEU A 46 -5.86 2.37 -3.44
CA LEU A 46 -6.23 1.13 -2.75
C LEU A 46 -6.23 -0.08 -3.69
N ASP A 47 -6.71 0.09 -4.92
CA ASP A 47 -6.72 -0.98 -5.93
C ASP A 47 -5.30 -1.38 -6.31
N VAL A 48 -4.41 -0.39 -6.48
CA VAL A 48 -3.00 -0.61 -6.78
C VAL A 48 -2.30 -1.33 -5.62
N MET A 49 -2.58 -0.94 -4.37
CA MET A 49 -2.06 -1.62 -3.18
C MET A 49 -2.56 -3.06 -3.07
N GLN A 50 -3.84 -3.31 -3.32
CA GLN A 50 -4.41 -4.65 -3.29
C GLN A 50 -3.77 -5.55 -4.36
N GLU A 51 -3.64 -5.07 -5.59
CA GLU A 51 -2.99 -5.83 -6.67
C GLU A 51 -1.54 -6.19 -6.35
N MET A 52 -0.76 -5.26 -5.77
CA MET A 52 0.61 -5.54 -5.37
C MET A 52 0.70 -6.66 -4.32
N VAL A 53 -0.25 -6.70 -3.37
CA VAL A 53 -0.34 -7.77 -2.37
C VAL A 53 -0.77 -9.09 -3.02
N GLU A 54 -1.80 -9.08 -3.88
CA GLU A 54 -2.27 -10.27 -4.59
C GLU A 54 -1.17 -10.87 -5.48
N ASP A 55 -0.43 -10.05 -6.21
CA ASP A 55 0.68 -10.49 -7.05
C ASP A 55 1.80 -11.11 -6.22
N PHE A 56 2.09 -10.55 -5.05
CA PHE A 56 3.05 -11.13 -4.12
C PHE A 56 2.59 -12.51 -3.65
N LEU A 57 1.34 -12.64 -3.22
CA LEU A 57 0.78 -13.92 -2.75
C LEU A 57 0.73 -14.98 -3.86
N ARG A 58 0.23 -14.61 -5.05
CA ARG A 58 0.15 -15.52 -6.21
C ARG A 58 1.53 -16.02 -6.64
N LYS A 59 2.56 -15.16 -6.60
CA LYS A 59 3.95 -15.56 -6.89
C LYS A 59 4.47 -16.63 -5.92
N HIS A 60 3.94 -16.69 -4.71
CA HIS A 60 4.27 -17.68 -3.69
C HIS A 60 3.28 -18.85 -3.62
N GLY A 61 2.28 -18.89 -4.51
CA GLY A 61 1.26 -19.94 -4.55
C GLY A 61 0.21 -19.84 -3.43
N CYS A 62 0.05 -18.66 -2.85
CA CYS A 62 -0.99 -18.33 -1.89
C CYS A 62 -2.20 -17.69 -2.56
#